data_AF-A0AAX0LD89-F1
#
_entry.id   AF-A0AAX0LD89-F1
#
_cell.length_a   1.000
_cell.length_b   1.000
_cell.length_c   1.000
_cell.angle_alpha   90.00
_cell.angle_beta   90.00
_cell.angle_gamma   90.00
#
_symmetry.space_group_name_H-M   'P 1'
#
loop_
_entity.id
_entity.type
_entity.pdbx_description
1 polymer ?
#
loop_
_entity_poly.entity_id
_entity_poly.type
_entity_poly.pdbx_seq_one_letter_code
_entity_poly.pdbx_strand_id
1 'polypeptide(L)' 'MDNQAQSFEDKIKKAEEILKTLNSKDVTLQDSVKLCKDGKKLLDEAQKILEDAKLSITQVQDD' A
#
# COMPACT_ATOMS: atom_id res chain seq x y z
N MET A 1 -0.25 15.55 17.53
CA MET A 1 0.75 14.55 17.11
C MET A 1 -0.01 13.55 16.25
N ASP A 2 0.40 13.50 14.99
CA ASP A 2 -0.38 13.03 13.85
C ASP A 2 -1.05 11.68 14.07
N ASN A 3 -2.36 11.70 13.87
CA ASN A 3 -3.24 10.54 13.89
C ASN A 3 -2.92 9.70 12.64
N GLN A 4 -1.82 8.95 12.68
CA GLN A 4 -1.41 8.02 11.63
C GLN A 4 -2.31 6.77 11.64
N ALA A 5 -3.60 6.97 11.38
CA ALA A 5 -4.37 5.93 10.71
C ALA A 5 -3.65 5.71 9.37
N GLN A 6 -2.93 4.59 9.22
CA GLN A 6 -2.07 4.27 8.08
C GLN A 6 -2.66 4.79 6.75
N SER A 7 -2.21 5.98 6.33
CA SER A 7 -2.80 6.68 5.20
C SER A 7 -2.46 5.93 3.92
N PHE A 8 -3.25 6.15 2.87
CA PHE A 8 -2.92 5.68 1.52
C PHE A 8 -1.44 5.95 1.19
N GLU A 9 -0.97 7.17 1.46
CA GLU A 9 0.43 7.57 1.23
C GLU A 9 1.45 6.76 2.04
N ASP A 10 1.16 6.42 3.29
CA ASP A 10 2.08 5.61 4.12
C ASP A 10 2.19 4.17 3.57
N LYS A 11 1.08 3.61 3.08
CA LYS A 11 1.08 2.27 2.47
C LYS A 11 1.85 2.25 1.16
N ILE A 12 1.68 3.29 0.33
CA ILE A 12 2.45 3.45 -0.91
C ILE A 12 3.94 3.64 -0.61
N LYS A 13 4.32 4.48 0.35
CA LYS A 13 5.74 4.64 0.77
C LYS A 13 6.36 3.32 1.20
N LYS A 14 5.65 2.52 2.01
CA LYS A 14 6.14 1.20 2.43
C LYS A 14 6.30 0.25 1.25
N ALA A 15 5.38 0.27 0.29
CA ALA A 15 5.51 -0.54 -0.93
C ALA A 15 6.73 -0.12 -1.77
N GLU A 16 7.02 1.18 -1.87
CA GLU A 16 8.22 1.70 -2.53
C GLU A 16 9.52 1.30 -1.81
N GLU A 17 9.53 1.32 -0.48
CA GLU A 17 10.68 0.84 0.31
C GLU A 17 10.94 -0.64 0.07
N ILE A 18 9.88 -1.47 0.07
CA ILE A 18 9.96 -2.90 -0.24
C ILE A 18 10.56 -3.12 -1.64
N LEU A 19 10.13 -2.33 -2.64
CA LEU A 19 10.68 -2.39 -3.99
C LEU A 19 12.16 -1.99 -4.03
N LYS A 20 12.57 -0.96 -3.27
CA LYS A 20 14.00 -0.59 -3.12
C LYS A 20 14.80 -1.71 -2.48
N THR A 21 14.26 -2.38 -1.47
CA THR A 21 14.92 -3.52 -0.81
C THR A 21 15.03 -4.70 -1.76
N LEU A 22 13.99 -5.02 -2.53
CA LEU A 22 14.01 -6.07 -3.56
C LEU A 22 15.05 -5.80 -4.66
N ASN A 23 15.28 -4.53 -4.99
CA ASN A 23 16.27 -4.13 -6.00
C ASN A 23 17.71 -4.13 -5.45
N SER A 24 17.86 -4.27 -4.12
CA SER A 24 19.16 -4.40 -3.48
C SER A 24 19.66 -5.84 -3.59
N LYS A 25 20.89 -6.03 -4.08
CA LYS A 25 21.48 -7.36 -4.39
C LYS A 25 21.71 -8.28 -3.17
N ASP A 26 21.39 -7.82 -1.97
CA ASP A 26 21.55 -8.54 -0.69
C ASP A 26 20.29 -9.29 -0.22
N VAL A 27 19.21 -9.30 -1.00
CA VAL A 27 17.98 -10.01 -0.64
C VAL A 27 18.07 -11.48 -1.09
N THR A 28 17.87 -12.39 -0.13
CA THR A 28 17.74 -13.82 -0.43
C THR A 28 16.44 -14.11 -1.17
N LEU A 29 16.39 -15.16 -1.99
CA LEU A 29 15.17 -15.53 -2.74
C LEU A 29 13.94 -15.68 -1.83
N GLN A 30 14.14 -16.22 -0.62
CA GLN A 30 13.07 -16.39 0.36
C GLN A 30 12.54 -15.05 0.87
N ASP A 31 13.44 -14.09 1.10
CA ASP A 31 13.07 -12.74 1.51
C ASP A 31 12.43 -11.97 0.34
N SER A 32 12.85 -12.22 -0.90
CA SER A 32 12.20 -11.64 -2.08
C SER A 32 10.72 -12.03 -2.15
N VAL A 33 10.42 -13.31 -1.89
CA VAL A 33 9.03 -13.82 -1.92
C VAL A 33 8.20 -13.20 -0.79
N LYS A 34 8.77 -13.05 0.41
CA LYS A 34 8.08 -12.38 1.53
C LYS A 34 7.82 -10.91 1.23
N LEU A 35 8.86 -10.16 0.83
CA LEU A 35 8.77 -8.76 0.44
C LEU A 35 7.75 -8.53 -0.67
N CYS A 36 7.73 -9.40 -1.69
CA CYS A 36 6.74 -9.30 -2.77
C CYS A 36 5.30 -9.51 -2.25
N LYS A 37 5.07 -10.47 -1.35
CA LYS A 37 3.76 -10.66 -0.71
C LYS A 37 3.35 -9.46 0.15
N ASP A 38 4.28 -8.91 0.91
CA ASP A 38 4.03 -7.75 1.78
C ASP A 38 3.73 -6.49 0.95
N GLY A 39 4.50 -6.26 -0.11
CA GLY A 39 4.25 -5.17 -1.06
C GLY A 39 2.89 -5.28 -1.75
N LYS A 40 2.50 -6.50 -2.16
CA LYS A 40 1.18 -6.75 -2.73
C LYS A 40 0.07 -6.44 -1.73
N LYS A 41 0.21 -6.86 -0.48
CA LYS A 41 -0.79 -6.60 0.57
C LYS A 41 -0.96 -5.10 0.85
N LEU A 42 0.14 -4.36 0.88
CA LEU A 42 0.10 -2.89 1.03
C LEU A 42 -0.63 -2.22 -0.13
N LEU A 43 -0.39 -2.68 -1.37
CA LEU A 43 -1.11 -2.18 -2.55
C LEU A 43 -2.60 -2.51 -2.51
N ASP A 44 -2.97 -3.73 -2.11
CA ASP A 44 -4.38 -4.13 -1.96
C ASP A 44 -5.10 -3.25 -0.92
N GLU A 45 -4.45 -2.97 0.21
CA GLU A 45 -4.99 -2.09 1.24
C GLU A 45 -5.09 -0.63 0.76
N ALA A 46 -4.11 -0.14 0.00
CA ALA A 46 -4.14 1.19 -0.59
C ALA A 46 -5.26 1.32 -1.64
N GLN A 47 -5.47 0.29 -2.45
CA GLN A 47 -6.56 0.23 -3.41
C GLN A 47 -7.92 0.27 -2.71
N LYS A 48 -8.06 -0.45 -1.59
CA LYS A 48 -9.31 -0.44 -0.81
C LYS A 48 -9.65 0.95 -0.27
N ILE A 49 -8.64 1.70 0.19
CA ILE A 49 -8.83 3.09 0.64
C ILE A 49 -9.33 3.97 -0.53
N LEU A 50 -8.80 3.78 -1.74
CA LEU A 50 -9.25 4.51 -2.93
C LEU A 50 -10.68 4.12 -3.34
N GLU A 51 -11.04 2.84 -3.25
CA GLU A 51 -12.40 2.37 -3.54
C GLU A 51 -13.41 2.93 -2.54
N ASP A 52 -13.10 2.88 -1.24
CA ASP A 52 -13.94 3.45 -0.18
C ASP A 52 -14.13 4.97 -0.39
N ALA A 53 -13.04 5.69 -0.73
CA ALA A 53 -13.11 7.12 -1.03
C ALA A 53 -13.96 7.41 -2.28
N LYS A 54 -13.82 6.62 -3.35
CA LYS A 54 -14.64 6.75 -4.56
C LYS A 54 -16.12 6.49 -4.27
N LEU A 55 -16.42 5.41 -3.53
CA LEU A 55 -17.79 5.05 -3.17
C LEU A 55 -18.46 6.16 -2.36
N SER A 56 -17.71 6.76 -1.42
CA SER A 56 -18.18 7.89 -0.62
C SER A 56 -18.43 9.15 -1.44
N ILE A 57 -17.72 9.37 -2.56
CA ILE A 57 -17.98 10.49 -3.49
C ILE A 57 -19.19 10.20 -4.36
N THR A 58 -19.33 8.97 -4.87
CA THR A 58 -20.47 8.59 -5.73
C THR A 58 -21.79 8.67 -4.97
N GLN A 59 -21.83 8.25 -3.71
CA GLN A 59 -23.03 8.37 -2.86
C GLN A 59 -23.49 9.82 -2.64
N VAL A 60 -22.58 10.81 -2.74
CA VAL A 60 -22.91 12.23 -2.58
C VAL A 60 -23.40 12.87 -3.90
N GLN A 61 -23.19 12.21 -5.05
CA GLN A 61 -23.66 12.68 -6.35
C GLN A 61 -25.04 12.15 -6.76
N ASP A 62 -25.55 11.13 -6.07
CA ASP A 62 -26.86 10.52 -6.34
C ASP A 62 -28.02 11.10 -5.49
N ASP A 63 -27.77 12.17 -4.70
CA ASP A 63 -28.78 12.99 -3.98
C ASP A 63 -28.96 14.38 -4.65
#